data_AF-A0A3D8YRZ7-F1
#
_entry.id   AF-A0A3D8YRZ7-F1
#
_cell.length_a   1.000
_cell.length_b   1.000
_cell.length_c   1.000
_cell.angle_alpha   90.00
_cell.angle_beta   90.00
_cell.angle_gamma   90.00
#
_symmetry.space_group_name_H-M   'P 1'
#
loop_
_entity.id
_entity.type
_entity.pdbx_description
1 polymer ?
#
loop_
_entity_poly.entity_id
_entity_poly.type
_entity_poly.pdbx_seq_one_letter_code
_entity_poly.pdbx_strand_id
1 'polypeptide(L)' 'MVTVLMPFLYFPEDKSEYIPAAISFAFFMVLLVLTFMWIQRNSKKQELETKELEERILQERRDAREQQKEHPHL' A
#
# COMPACT_ATOMS: atom_id res chain seq x y z
N MET A 1 47.87 0.26 15.44
CA MET A 1 47.01 -0.40 14.43
C MET A 1 45.76 0.45 14.30
N VAL A 2 45.64 1.23 13.23
CA VAL A 2 44.47 2.11 13.00
C VAL A 2 43.61 1.46 11.93
N THR A 3 42.34 1.21 12.27
CA THR A 3 41.27 0.75 11.39
C THR A 3 40.92 1.83 10.37
N VAL A 4 40.94 1.48 9.08
CA VAL A 4 40.52 2.38 8.00
C VAL A 4 39.01 2.61 8.11
N LEU A 5 38.60 3.83 8.47
CA LEU A 5 37.21 4.23 8.67
C LEU A 5 36.49 4.75 7.40
N MET A 6 37.02 4.53 6.18
CA MET A 6 36.38 5.02 4.94
C MET A 6 36.69 4.17 3.68
N PRO A 7 36.14 2.95 3.49
CA PRO A 7 36.16 2.30 2.18
C PRO A 7 35.00 2.73 1.26
N PHE A 8 34.14 3.67 1.67
CA PHE A 8 32.81 3.84 1.07
C PHE A 8 32.64 5.04 0.12
N LEU A 9 33.61 5.97 0.05
CA LEU A 9 33.56 7.10 -0.88
C LEU A 9 34.59 6.95 -2.02
N TYR A 10 34.75 5.72 -2.52
CA TYR A 10 35.48 5.50 -3.77
C TYR A 10 34.55 5.80 -4.95
N PHE A 11 34.84 6.88 -5.66
CA PHE A 11 34.19 7.16 -6.93
C PHE A 11 35.09 6.62 -8.04
N PRO A 12 34.68 5.55 -8.76
CA PRO A 12 35.46 5.07 -9.87
C PRO A 12 35.65 6.16 -10.93
N GLU A 13 36.88 6.28 -11.43
CA GLU A 13 37.21 7.22 -12.51
C GLU A 13 36.51 6.81 -13.81
N ASP A 14 36.40 5.49 -14.06
CA ASP A 14 35.63 4.94 -15.16
C ASP A 14 34.14 4.78 -14.79
N LYS A 15 33.26 5.42 -15.56
CA LYS A 15 31.81 5.37 -15.32
C LYS A 15 31.20 3.98 -15.50
N SER A 16 31.89 3.09 -16.21
CA SER A 16 31.45 1.72 -16.44
C SER A 16 31.38 0.90 -15.14
N GLU A 17 32.16 1.25 -14.13
CA GLU A 17 32.13 0.59 -12.82
C GLU A 17 30.84 0.85 -12.03
N TYR A 18 30.03 1.86 -12.42
CA TYR A 18 28.70 2.09 -11.83
C TYR A 18 27.60 1.23 -12.45
N ILE A 19 27.84 0.55 -13.57
CA ILE A 19 26.84 -0.28 -14.27
C ILE A 19 26.20 -1.31 -13.33
N PRO A 20 26.94 -2.06 -12.50
CA PRO A 20 26.34 -2.98 -11.54
C PRO A 20 25.39 -2.30 -10.56
N ALA A 21 25.76 -1.12 -10.04
CA ALA A 21 24.92 -0.35 -9.13
C ALA A 21 23.64 0.16 -9.82
N ALA A 22 23.73 0.61 -11.07
CA ALA A 22 22.59 1.04 -11.86
C ALA A 22 21.61 -0.12 -12.12
N ILE A 23 22.13 -1.31 -12.43
CA ILE A 23 21.31 -2.52 -12.63
C ILE A 23 20.60 -2.90 -11.32
N SER A 24 21.32 -2.94 -10.20
CA SER A 24 20.71 -3.23 -8.89
C SER A 24 19.63 -2.21 -8.54
N PHE A 25 19.90 -0.93 -8.74
CA PHE A 25 18.93 0.14 -8.48
C PHE A 25 17.69 -0.01 -9.36
N ALA A 26 17.86 -0.25 -10.67
CA ALA A 26 16.75 -0.49 -11.59
C ALA A 26 15.91 -1.71 -11.17
N PHE A 27 16.56 -2.80 -10.77
CA PHE A 27 15.88 -4.00 -10.29
C PHE A 27 15.01 -3.70 -9.06
N PHE A 28 15.56 -3.03 -8.04
CA PHE A 28 14.79 -2.64 -6.85
C PHE A 28 13.69 -1.63 -7.17
N MET A 29 13.93 -0.69 -8.08
CA MET A 29 12.92 0.27 -8.52
C MET A 29 11.73 -0.43 -9.17
N VAL A 30 11.99 -1.41 -10.05
CA VAL A 30 10.93 -2.23 -10.68
C VAL A 30 10.15 -3.00 -9.61
N LEU A 31 10.84 -3.66 -8.67
CA LEU A 31 10.17 -4.39 -7.59
C LEU A 31 9.32 -3.47 -6.70
N LEU A 32 9.79 -2.25 -6.40
CA LEU A 32 9.06 -1.27 -5.62
C LEU A 32 7.77 -0.85 -6.32
N VAL A 33 7.84 -0.54 -7.61
CA VAL A 33 6.66 -0.18 -8.41
C VAL A 33 5.68 -1.34 -8.47
N LEU A 34 6.15 -2.56 -8.74
CA LEU A 34 5.29 -3.74 -8.79
C LEU A 34 4.61 -4.01 -7.44
N THR A 35 5.35 -3.92 -6.34
CA THR A 35 4.81 -4.09 -4.99
C THR A 35 3.76 -3.03 -4.67
N PHE A 36 4.03 -1.76 -4.99
CA PHE A 36 3.10 -0.67 -4.78
C PHE A 36 1.81 -0.84 -5.61
N MET A 37 1.95 -1.25 -6.88
CA MET A 37 0.81 -1.56 -7.74
C MET A 37 -0.01 -2.73 -7.20
N TRP A 38 0.64 -3.78 -6.69
CA TRP A 38 -0.02 -4.94 -6.11
C TRP A 38 -0.81 -4.56 -4.86
N ILE A 39 -0.22 -3.77 -3.96
CA ILE A 39 -0.91 -3.28 -2.75
C ILE A 39 -2.12 -2.43 -3.14
N GLN A 40 -1.96 -1.44 -4.02
CA GLN A 40 -3.08 -0.59 -4.45
C GLN A 40 -4.23 -1.40 -5.06
N ARG A 41 -3.93 -2.40 -5.88
CA ARG A 41 -4.95 -3.24 -6.52
C ARG A 41 -5.72 -4.07 -5.50
N ASN A 42 -5.05 -4.55 -4.45
CA ASN A 42 -5.72 -5.26 -3.35
C ASN A 42 -6.56 -4.31 -2.49
N SER A 43 -6.08 -3.08 -2.22
CA SER A 43 -6.84 -2.09 -1.45
C SER A 43 -8.15 -1.69 -2.11
N LYS A 44 -8.18 -1.54 -3.44
CA LYS A 44 -9.42 -1.18 -4.16
C LYS A 44 -10.52 -2.25 -4.04
N LYS A 45 -10.14 -3.53 -4.00
CA LYS A 45 -11.11 -4.62 -3.80
C LYS A 45 -11.69 -4.58 -2.39
N GLN A 46 -10.83 -4.41 -1.40
CA GLN A 46 -11.26 -4.32 0.01
C GLN A 46 -12.16 -3.10 0.25
N GLU A 47 -11.87 -1.96 -0.39
CA GLU A 47 -12.71 -0.76 -0.27
C GLU A 47 -14.12 -0.99 -0.80
N LEU A 48 -14.27 -1.63 -1.96
CA LEU A 48 -15.57 -1.96 -2.54
C LEU A 48 -16.38 -2.92 -1.64
N GLU A 49 -15.76 -4.01 -1.19
CA GLU A 49 -16.42 -4.99 -0.30
C GLU A 49 -16.84 -4.37 1.04
N THR A 50 -16.01 -3.47 1.59
CA THR A 50 -16.33 -2.76 2.84
C THR A 50 -17.51 -1.81 2.66
N LYS A 51 -17.55 -1.07 1.54
CA LYS A 51 -18.66 -0.13 1.24
C LYS A 51 -19.99 -0.85 1.11
N GLU A 52 -20.04 -1.97 0.38
CA GLU A 52 -21.27 -2.74 0.24
C GLU A 52 -21.77 -3.29 1.59
N LEU A 53 -20.86 -3.73 2.46
CA LEU A 53 -21.20 -4.19 3.81
C LEU A 53 -21.73 -3.04 4.68
N GLU A 54 -21.07 -1.88 4.62
CA GLU A 54 -21.48 -0.69 5.38
C GLU A 54 -22.87 -0.20 4.94
N GLU A 55 -23.14 -0.15 3.63
CA GLU A 55 -24.46 0.20 3.10
C GLU A 55 -25.56 -0.74 3.56
N ARG A 56 -25.33 -2.07 3.55
CA ARG A 56 -26.29 -3.06 4.04
C ARG A 56 -26.61 -2.87 5.52
N ILE A 57 -25.59 -2.69 6.36
CA ILE A 57 -25.78 -2.45 7.81
C ILE A 57 -26.56 -1.14 8.04
N LEU A 58 -26.26 -0.10 7.26
CA LEU A 58 -26.96 1.18 7.35
C LEU A 58 -28.43 1.07 6.92
N GLN A 59 -28.74 0.28 5.89
CA GLN A 59 -30.11 0.00 5.47
C GLN A 59 -30.87 -0.76 6.55
N GLU A 60 -30.32 -1.88 7.05
CA GLU A 60 -30.95 -2.66 8.13
C GLU A 60 -31.25 -1.82 9.38
N ARG A 61 -30.32 -0.92 9.75
CA ARG A 61 -30.55 -0.01 10.89
C ARG A 61 -31.61 1.07 10.63
N ARG A 62 -31.76 1.53 9.38
CA ARG A 62 -32.84 2.45 9.01
C ARG A 62 -34.18 1.74 9.09
N ASP A 63 -34.27 0.56 8.49
CA ASP A 63 -35.49 -0.24 8.48
C ASP A 63 -35.94 -0.61 9.90
N ALA A 64 -35.00 -1.01 10.77
CA ALA A 64 -35.30 -1.27 12.18
C ALA A 64 -35.78 -0.02 12.94
N ARG A 65 -35.22 1.16 12.63
CA ARG A 65 -35.68 2.45 13.20
C ARG A 65 -37.05 2.86 12.69
N GLU A 66 -37.37 2.58 11.44
CA GLU A 66 -38.68 2.87 10.86
C GLU A 66 -39.76 1.96 11.42
N GLN A 67 -39.48 0.66 11.57
CA GLN A 67 -40.36 -0.30 12.24
C GLN A 67 -40.63 0.09 13.71
N GLN A 68 -39.63 0.63 14.41
CA GLN A 68 -39.80 1.10 15.79
C GLN A 68 -40.60 2.40 15.89
N LYS A 69 -40.65 3.22 14.83
CA LYS A 69 -41.48 4.43 14.75
C LYS A 69 -42.93 4.15 14.35
N GLU A 70 -43.19 3.02 13.68
CA GLU A 70 -44.54 2.55 13.31
C GLU A 70 -45.27 1.86 14.47
N HIS A 71 -44.55 1.35 15.48
CA HIS A 71 -45.11 0.68 16.67
C HIS A 71 -44.96 1.44 18.01
N PRO A 72 -45.22 2.76 18.12
CA PRO A 72 -44.87 3.49 19.34
C PRO A 72 -45.86 3.31 20.51
N HIS A 73 -47.11 2.86 20.33
CA HIS A 73 -48.05 2.73 21.46
C HIS A 73 -49.10 1.62 21.27
N LEU A 74 -48.92 0.51 22.01
CA LEU A 74 -50.01 -0.27 22.63
C LEU A 74 -49.77 -0.23 24.15
#